data_AF-A0A8S3JA77-F1
#
_entry.id   AF-A0A8S3JA77-F1
#
_cell.length_a   1.000
_cell.length_b   1.000
_cell.length_c   1.000
_cell.angle_alpha   90.00
_cell.angle_beta   90.00
_cell.angle_gamma   90.00
#
_symmetry.space_group_name_H-M   'P 1'
#
loop_
_entity.id
_entity.type
_entity.pdbx_description
1 polymer ?
#
loop_
_entity_poly.entity_id
_entity_poly.type
_entity_poly.pdbx_seq_one_letter_code
_entity_poly.pdbx_strand_id
1 'polypeptide(L)'
;APYIHYINTYSSSDPQRGMGVMPKRGMNISTCEIARFYKLLNNGLCEVISFTVPRKSELFQEDLYPDTAAEEHAITADEWIDGKDSHPQLVSVRDLHAGVKSQSNANSVGLTVGHATQHKQEIVFGKSSTNQKTSPTSPQTHANNGGASVQQGQ
;
A
#
# COMPACT_ATOMS: atom_id res chain seq x y z
N ALA A 1 25.67 23.84 -11.52
CA ALA A 1 25.13 22.96 -12.58
C ALA A 1 24.79 21.61 -11.96
N PRO A 2 23.69 20.93 -12.32
CA PRO A 2 23.43 19.59 -11.81
C PRO A 2 24.44 18.58 -12.39
N TYR A 3 25.02 17.73 -11.54
CA TYR A 3 25.96 16.68 -11.94
C TYR A 3 25.20 15.37 -12.18
N ILE A 4 25.45 14.71 -13.31
CA ILE A 4 24.88 13.39 -13.63
C ILE A 4 25.97 12.34 -13.45
N HIS A 5 25.72 11.37 -12.59
CA HIS A 5 26.59 10.20 -12.41
C HIS A 5 25.84 8.96 -12.88
N TYR A 6 26.35 8.31 -13.92
CA TYR A 6 25.81 7.03 -14.36
C TYR A 6 26.08 5.96 -13.31
N ILE A 7 25.04 5.18 -13.00
CA ILE A 7 25.14 3.96 -12.20
C ILE A 7 25.21 2.74 -13.12
N ASN A 8 25.50 1.56 -12.55
CA ASN A 8 25.58 0.33 -13.31
C ASN A 8 24.30 0.05 -14.11
N THR A 9 24.47 -0.44 -15.34
CA THR A 9 23.37 -0.91 -16.17
C THR A 9 23.01 -2.34 -15.77
N TYR A 10 21.72 -2.59 -15.52
CA TYR A 10 21.20 -3.94 -15.36
C TYR A 10 20.62 -4.43 -16.69
N SER A 11 21.02 -5.61 -17.14
CA SER A 11 20.46 -6.30 -18.30
C SER A 11 20.25 -7.78 -17.96
N SER A 12 19.19 -8.38 -18.51
CA SER A 12 18.85 -9.78 -18.29
C SER A 12 18.15 -10.35 -19.52
N SER A 13 18.43 -11.61 -19.83
CA SER A 13 17.79 -12.36 -20.92
C SER A 13 16.41 -12.88 -20.55
N ASP A 14 16.08 -12.94 -19.26
CA ASP A 14 14.84 -13.52 -18.79
C ASP A 14 13.67 -12.55 -18.95
N PRO A 15 12.55 -12.97 -19.58
CA PRO A 15 11.38 -12.11 -19.75
C PRO A 15 10.81 -11.63 -18.42
N GLN A 16 10.44 -10.34 -18.34
CA GLN A 16 9.73 -9.78 -17.20
C GLN A 16 8.21 -9.99 -17.34
N ARG A 17 7.57 -10.51 -16.29
CA ARG A 17 6.10 -10.58 -16.18
C ARG A 17 5.51 -9.35 -15.51
N GLY A 18 6.30 -8.72 -14.65
CA GLY A 18 5.91 -7.56 -13.86
C GLY A 18 7.11 -7.04 -13.07
N MET A 19 6.94 -5.83 -12.53
CA MET A 19 7.97 -5.14 -11.77
C MET A 19 7.31 -4.48 -10.56
N GLY A 20 7.84 -4.73 -9.37
CA GLY A 20 7.59 -3.94 -8.17
C GLY A 20 8.77 -3.02 -7.85
N VAL A 21 8.52 -1.99 -7.04
CA VAL A 21 9.57 -1.07 -6.57
C VAL A 21 9.47 -0.95 -5.05
N MET A 22 10.60 -1.01 -4.36
CA MET A 22 10.65 -0.77 -2.92
C MET A 22 10.57 0.74 -2.63
N PRO A 23 9.69 1.21 -1.71
CA PRO A 23 9.68 2.61 -1.26
C PRO A 23 10.98 3.01 -0.56
N LYS A 24 11.25 4.32 -0.50
CA LYS A 24 12.47 4.86 0.14
C LYS A 24 12.68 4.42 1.58
N ARG A 25 11.59 4.23 2.33
CA ARG A 25 11.62 3.73 3.72
C ARG A 25 12.21 2.32 3.88
N GLY A 26 12.22 1.50 2.81
CA GLY A 26 12.74 0.12 2.84
C GLY A 26 14.07 -0.08 2.12
N MET A 27 14.76 1.01 1.77
CA MET A 27 16.10 0.98 1.18
C MET A 27 17.15 0.59 2.22
N ASN A 28 18.17 -0.15 1.80
CA ASN A 28 19.34 -0.39 2.63
C ASN A 28 20.29 0.82 2.62
N ILE A 29 20.18 1.65 3.67
CA ILE A 29 20.96 2.88 3.78
C ILE A 29 22.46 2.65 4.03
N SER A 30 22.86 1.52 4.63
CA SER A 30 24.27 1.24 4.92
C SER A 30 25.06 0.95 3.64
N THR A 31 24.41 0.38 2.64
CA THR A 31 25.00 0.09 1.33
C THR A 31 24.71 1.16 0.29
N CYS A 32 24.26 2.36 0.69
CA CYS A 32 23.92 3.45 -0.24
C CYS A 32 22.95 3.01 -1.37
N GLU A 33 22.01 2.10 -1.07
CA GLU A 33 21.00 1.66 -2.02
C GLU A 33 20.01 2.80 -2.28
N ILE A 34 19.79 3.14 -3.55
CA ILE A 34 18.91 4.23 -3.96
C ILE A 34 17.64 3.74 -4.65
N ALA A 35 17.65 2.52 -5.19
CA ALA A 35 16.47 1.89 -5.77
C ALA A 35 16.58 0.37 -5.66
N ARG A 36 15.45 -0.28 -5.41
CA ARG A 36 15.33 -1.74 -5.47
C ARG A 36 14.08 -2.11 -6.24
N PHE A 37 14.25 -2.95 -7.23
CA PHE A 37 13.17 -3.48 -8.04
C PHE A 37 12.97 -4.97 -7.75
N TYR A 38 11.72 -5.39 -7.87
CA TYR A 38 11.27 -6.77 -7.72
C TYR A 38 10.75 -7.25 -9.07
N LYS A 39 11.61 -7.91 -9.84
CA LYS A 39 11.28 -8.39 -11.19
C LYS A 39 10.64 -9.77 -11.08
N LEU A 40 9.40 -9.90 -11.56
CA LEU A 40 8.71 -11.18 -11.62
C LEU A 40 9.14 -11.94 -12.88
N LEU A 41 9.58 -13.18 -12.69
CA LEU A 41 10.04 -14.08 -13.73
C LEU A 41 8.97 -15.11 -14.11
N ASN A 42 9.14 -15.75 -15.27
CA ASN A 42 8.21 -16.77 -15.79
C ASN A 42 8.15 -18.05 -14.94
N ASN A 43 9.20 -18.34 -14.18
CA ASN A 43 9.31 -19.52 -13.34
C ASN A 43 8.63 -19.36 -11.96
N GLY A 44 7.91 -18.27 -11.75
CA GLY A 44 7.24 -17.97 -10.48
C GLY A 44 8.16 -17.40 -9.40
N LEU A 45 9.43 -17.11 -9.71
CA LEU A 45 10.36 -16.46 -8.79
C LEU A 45 10.38 -14.94 -8.98
N CYS A 46 10.87 -14.26 -7.95
CA CYS A 46 11.10 -12.82 -7.95
C CYS A 46 12.60 -12.54 -7.83
N GLU A 47 13.14 -11.84 -8.82
CA GLU A 47 14.52 -11.38 -8.83
C GLU A 47 14.60 -9.98 -8.20
N VAL A 48 15.49 -9.81 -7.23
CA VAL A 48 15.72 -8.52 -6.56
C VAL A 48 16.87 -7.80 -7.25
N ILE A 49 16.58 -6.63 -7.83
CA ILE A 49 17.56 -5.81 -8.55
C ILE A 49 17.81 -4.56 -7.72
N SER A 50 19.01 -4.45 -7.16
CA SER A 50 19.42 -3.34 -6.31
C SER A 50 20.36 -2.39 -7.05
N PHE A 51 20.10 -1.09 -6.91
CA PHE A 51 20.93 -0.02 -7.46
C PHE A 51 21.53 0.79 -6.30
N THR A 52 22.85 0.86 -6.28
CA THR A 52 23.65 1.50 -5.23
C THR A 52 24.51 2.61 -5.82
N VAL A 53 24.65 3.70 -5.06
CA VAL A 53 25.66 4.73 -5.34
C VAL A 53 26.99 4.31 -4.72
N PRO A 54 28.10 4.22 -5.48
CA PRO A 54 29.39 3.84 -4.93
C PRO A 54 29.95 4.97 -4.06
N ARG A 55 29.82 4.82 -2.73
CA ARG A 55 30.38 5.73 -1.72
C ARG A 55 31.48 5.02 -0.93
N LYS A 56 32.46 5.79 -0.45
CA LYS A 56 33.58 5.27 0.35
C LYS A 56 33.28 5.14 1.84
N SER A 57 32.14 5.65 2.31
CA SER A 57 31.79 5.75 3.73
C SER A 57 30.49 5.00 4.00
N GLU A 58 30.44 4.30 5.14
CA GLU A 58 29.23 3.64 5.68
C GLU A 58 28.38 4.58 6.53
N LEU A 59 28.82 5.85 6.71
CA LEU A 59 28.02 6.87 7.37
C LEU A 59 26.77 7.20 6.54
N PHE A 60 25.69 7.59 7.23
CA PHE A 60 24.46 8.03 6.57
C PHE A 60 24.71 9.16 5.58
N GLN A 61 24.28 8.98 4.34
CA GLN A 61 24.45 9.94 3.24
C GLN A 61 23.19 10.80 3.10
N GLU A 62 23.16 11.98 3.73
CA GLU A 62 21.99 12.87 3.74
C GLU A 62 21.56 13.31 2.33
N ASP A 63 22.51 13.43 1.40
CA ASP A 63 22.26 13.79 0.01
C ASP A 63 21.51 12.70 -0.79
N LEU A 64 21.63 11.43 -0.38
CA LEU A 64 20.94 10.32 -1.06
C LEU A 64 19.53 10.06 -0.49
N TYR A 65 19.28 10.52 0.72
CA TYR A 65 18.09 10.20 1.51
C TYR A 65 17.45 11.47 2.09
N PRO A 66 16.90 12.37 1.25
CA PRO A 66 16.07 13.46 1.74
C PRO A 66 14.85 12.91 2.50
N ASP A 67 14.20 13.76 3.30
CA ASP A 67 12.98 13.38 4.00
C ASP A 67 11.94 12.83 3.01
N THR A 68 11.26 11.76 3.44
CA THR A 68 10.36 10.99 2.60
C THR A 68 8.98 10.91 3.22
N ALA A 69 7.97 10.54 2.43
CA ALA A 69 6.61 10.39 2.93
C ALA A 69 6.55 9.37 4.07
N ALA A 70 5.90 9.78 5.16
CA ALA A 70 5.61 8.96 6.32
C ALA A 70 4.63 7.83 5.97
N GLU A 71 4.37 6.97 6.94
CA GLU A 71 3.29 5.98 6.86
C GLU A 71 1.93 6.61 7.10
N GLU A 72 1.88 7.64 7.94
CA GLU A 72 0.66 8.35 8.30
C GLU A 72 0.18 9.28 7.18
N HIS A 73 -1.14 9.40 7.08
CA HIS A 73 -1.83 10.24 6.11
C HIS A 73 -1.84 11.70 6.58
N ALA A 74 -1.70 12.63 5.64
CA ALA A 74 -1.66 14.06 5.97
C ALA A 74 -3.05 14.63 6.32
N ILE A 75 -4.11 14.11 5.70
CA ILE A 75 -5.52 14.47 5.90
C ILE A 75 -6.38 13.22 5.73
N THR A 76 -7.55 13.21 6.35
CA THR A 76 -8.49 12.10 6.23
C THR A 76 -9.20 12.12 4.87
N ALA A 77 -9.88 11.03 4.51
CA ALA A 77 -10.63 10.95 3.27
C ALA A 77 -11.78 11.98 3.22
N ASP A 78 -12.49 12.18 4.32
CA ASP A 78 -13.60 13.14 4.40
C ASP A 78 -13.11 14.58 4.19
N GLU A 79 -11.99 14.95 4.84
CA GLU A 79 -11.39 16.27 4.66
C GLU A 79 -10.96 16.52 3.20
N TRP A 80 -10.41 15.51 2.54
CA TRP A 80 -10.03 15.62 1.12
C TRP A 80 -11.26 15.76 0.21
N ILE A 81 -12.33 15.01 0.47
CA ILE A 81 -13.61 15.12 -0.26
C ILE A 81 -14.22 16.52 -0.09
N ASP A 82 -14.08 17.12 1.10
CA ASP A 82 -14.49 18.49 1.41
C ASP A 82 -13.58 19.56 0.77
N GLY A 83 -12.57 19.14 0.00
CA GLY A 83 -11.68 20.03 -0.77
C GLY A 83 -10.45 20.51 -0.01
N LYS A 84 -10.13 19.95 1.17
CA LYS A 84 -8.87 20.21 1.86
C LYS A 84 -7.72 19.57 1.08
N ASP A 85 -6.59 20.27 1.04
CA ASP A 85 -5.34 19.77 0.47
C ASP A 85 -4.21 19.91 1.50
N SER A 86 -3.27 18.97 1.49
CA SER A 86 -2.12 18.96 2.38
C SER A 86 -0.98 18.19 1.78
N HIS A 87 0.25 18.66 2.06
CA HIS A 87 1.44 17.94 1.65
C HIS A 87 1.62 16.67 2.48
N PRO A 88 2.25 15.62 1.92
CA PRO A 88 2.58 14.43 2.68
C PRO A 88 3.36 14.77 3.95
N GLN A 89 3.04 14.11 5.05
CA GLN A 89 3.87 14.19 6.25
C GLN A 89 5.24 13.59 5.92
N LEU A 90 6.31 14.34 6.18
CA LEU A 90 7.66 13.92 5.88
C LEU A 90 8.37 13.39 7.13
N VAL A 91 9.19 12.36 6.96
CA VAL A 91 10.02 11.75 8.00
C VAL A 91 11.43 11.55 7.49
N SER A 92 12.41 11.70 8.38
CA SER A 92 13.80 11.39 8.06
C SER A 92 13.99 9.89 7.91
N VAL A 93 14.60 9.47 6.80
CA VAL A 93 14.98 8.06 6.60
C VAL A 93 15.97 7.61 7.68
N ARG A 94 16.82 8.52 8.19
CA ARG A 94 17.74 8.22 9.30
C ARG A 94 16.98 7.78 10.55
N ASP A 95 15.98 8.55 10.96
CA ASP A 95 15.23 8.30 12.19
C ASP A 95 14.43 7.00 12.12
N LEU A 96 13.85 6.70 10.95
CA LEU A 96 13.17 5.43 10.68
C LEU A 96 14.10 4.23 10.90
N HIS A 97 15.36 4.31 10.48
CA HIS A 97 16.34 3.23 10.63
C HIS A 97 16.97 3.19 12.03
N ALA A 98 17.01 4.32 12.73
CA ALA A 98 17.47 4.40 14.12
C ALA A 98 16.41 3.92 15.14
N GLY A 99 15.19 3.59 14.70
CA GLY A 99 14.09 3.18 15.58
C GLY A 99 13.50 4.33 16.40
N VAL A 100 13.79 5.58 16.01
CA VAL A 100 13.24 6.77 16.67
C VAL A 100 11.83 7.00 16.11
N LYS A 101 10.81 6.76 16.94
CA LYS A 101 9.44 7.11 16.56
C LYS A 101 9.30 8.62 16.52
N SER A 102 9.09 9.20 15.34
CA SER A 102 8.74 10.61 15.21
C SER A 102 7.42 10.86 15.94
N GLN A 103 7.46 11.61 17.04
CA GLN A 103 6.24 12.16 17.66
C GLN A 103 5.65 13.18 16.69
N SER A 104 4.54 12.83 16.05
CA SER A 104 3.73 13.79 15.32
C SER A 104 3.24 14.85 16.32
N ASN A 105 3.68 16.10 16.16
CA ASN A 105 3.10 17.24 16.87
C ASN A 105 1.66 17.45 16.37
N ALA A 106 0.71 16.83 17.05
CA ALA A 106 -0.71 17.16 16.93
C ALA A 106 -0.98 18.46 17.69
N ASN A 107 -0.76 19.62 17.07
CA ASN A 107 -1.24 20.89 17.62
C ASN A 107 -2.71 21.12 17.26
N SER A 108 -3.55 20.75 18.23
CA SER A 108 -4.79 21.38 18.72
C SER A 108 -6.02 21.54 17.81
N VAL A 109 -6.99 20.65 18.01
CA VAL A 109 -8.39 21.05 18.31
C VAL A 109 -8.80 20.31 19.58
N GLY A 110 -9.11 21.06 20.64
CA GLY A 110 -9.46 20.49 21.94
C GLY A 110 -10.78 19.72 21.89
N LEU A 111 -10.77 18.46 22.35
CA LEU A 111 -11.97 17.79 22.85
C LEU A 111 -11.98 17.87 24.38
N THR A 112 -12.97 18.59 24.89
CA THR A 112 -13.34 18.61 26.30
C THR A 112 -13.85 17.24 26.76
N VAL A 113 -13.48 16.93 27.99
CA VAL A 113 -13.66 15.68 28.76
C VAL A 113 -15.09 15.13 28.72
N GLY A 114 -15.23 13.85 28.37
CA GLY A 114 -16.36 13.00 28.73
C GLY A 114 -15.85 11.78 29.51
N HIS A 115 -16.16 11.72 30.80
CA HIS A 115 -15.94 10.55 31.65
C HIS A 115 -16.63 9.31 31.02
N ALA A 116 -15.85 8.29 30.62
CA ALA A 116 -16.37 7.00 30.24
C ALA A 116 -16.54 6.11 31.49
N THR A 117 -17.79 5.92 31.91
CA THR A 117 -18.16 4.90 32.91
C THR A 117 -17.97 3.51 32.29
N GLN A 118 -17.15 2.66 32.93
CA GLN A 118 -16.95 1.28 32.52
C GLN A 118 -18.22 0.46 32.79
N HIS A 119 -18.91 0.03 31.75
CA HIS A 119 -19.93 -1.01 31.85
C HIS A 119 -19.35 -2.34 31.35
N LYS A 120 -19.16 -3.28 32.28
CA LYS A 120 -18.81 -4.68 32.00
C LYS A 120 -20.03 -5.35 31.36
N GLN A 121 -19.95 -5.73 30.08
CA GLN A 121 -20.87 -6.69 29.48
C GLN A 121 -20.21 -8.06 29.46
N GLU A 122 -20.86 -9.00 30.14
CA GLU A 122 -20.49 -10.41 30.20
C GLU A 122 -21.09 -11.13 28.99
N ILE A 123 -20.27 -11.92 28.28
CA ILE A 123 -20.69 -12.69 27.11
C ILE A 123 -21.46 -13.93 27.58
N VAL A 124 -22.76 -13.96 27.34
CA VAL A 124 -23.61 -15.15 27.57
C VAL A 124 -23.76 -15.92 26.25
N PHE A 125 -23.23 -17.15 26.21
CA PHE A 125 -23.42 -18.08 25.09
C PHE A 125 -24.83 -18.70 25.13
N GLY A 126 -25.74 -18.16 24.32
CA GLY A 126 -27.08 -18.70 24.08
C GLY A 126 -27.11 -19.67 22.90
N LYS A 127 -27.58 -20.89 23.15
CA LYS A 127 -27.70 -22.01 22.20
C LYS A 127 -28.68 -21.72 21.06
N SER A 128 -28.44 -22.41 19.95
CA SER A 128 -29.16 -22.42 18.67
C SER A 128 -30.67 -22.66 18.75
N SER A 129 -31.41 -22.01 17.86
CA SER A 129 -32.76 -22.45 17.44
C SER A 129 -32.97 -22.12 15.97
N THR A 130 -33.03 -23.16 15.15
CA THR A 130 -33.39 -23.14 13.73
C THR A 130 -34.86 -22.74 13.57
N ASN A 131 -35.18 -21.81 12.67
CA ASN A 131 -36.52 -21.73 12.09
C ASN A 131 -36.46 -21.37 10.60
N GLN A 132 -36.79 -22.36 9.76
CA GLN A 132 -37.12 -22.18 8.36
C GLN A 132 -38.47 -21.47 8.24
N LYS A 133 -38.58 -20.50 7.32
CA LYS A 133 -39.87 -20.15 6.72
C LYS A 133 -39.74 -19.57 5.30
N THR A 134 -39.92 -20.47 4.34
CA THR A 134 -40.63 -20.38 3.04
C THR A 134 -40.64 -19.07 2.24
N SER A 135 -40.16 -19.19 1.01
CA SER A 135 -40.32 -18.27 -0.14
C SER A 135 -41.75 -18.26 -0.72
N PRO A 136 -42.20 -17.14 -1.32
CA PRO A 136 -43.38 -17.12 -2.17
C PRO A 136 -43.05 -17.14 -3.67
N THR A 137 -43.81 -17.95 -4.39
CA THR A 137 -43.80 -18.25 -5.84
C THR A 137 -44.37 -17.12 -6.70
N SER A 138 -43.75 -16.87 -7.86
CA SER A 138 -44.23 -16.01 -8.96
C SER A 138 -45.33 -16.67 -9.81
N PRO A 139 -46.18 -15.89 -10.48
CA PRO A 139 -46.80 -16.38 -11.71
C PRO A 139 -46.73 -15.35 -12.87
N GLN A 140 -46.25 -15.77 -14.04
CA GLN A 140 -46.84 -15.41 -15.34
C GLN A 140 -46.26 -16.20 -16.55
N THR A 141 -47.08 -17.13 -17.06
CA THR A 141 -47.50 -17.38 -18.47
C THR A 141 -46.52 -17.52 -19.66
N HIS A 142 -46.48 -18.76 -20.18
CA HIS A 142 -46.58 -19.28 -21.58
C HIS A 142 -45.69 -18.81 -22.76
N ALA A 143 -44.87 -19.78 -23.25
CA ALA A 143 -44.65 -20.34 -24.62
C ALA A 143 -44.43 -19.38 -25.83
N ASN A 144 -43.60 -19.63 -26.86
CA ASN A 144 -43.09 -20.85 -27.49
C ASN A 144 -41.94 -20.54 -28.51
N ASN A 145 -41.03 -21.50 -28.68
CA ASN A 145 -40.14 -21.91 -29.80
C ASN A 145 -39.57 -20.99 -30.91
N GLY A 146 -38.29 -21.28 -31.22
CA GLY A 146 -37.59 -21.11 -32.50
C GLY A 146 -36.19 -20.52 -32.28
N GLY A 147 -35.04 -21.19 -32.41
CA GLY A 147 -34.67 -22.26 -33.33
C GLY A 147 -33.99 -21.67 -34.58
N ALA A 148 -32.72 -21.25 -34.49
CA ALA A 148 -31.85 -21.08 -35.67
C ALA A 148 -30.36 -20.88 -35.28
N SER A 149 -29.53 -21.81 -35.76
CA SER A 149 -28.07 -21.80 -35.82
C SER A 149 -27.58 -21.24 -37.16
N VAL A 150 -26.60 -20.32 -37.19
CA VAL A 150 -25.74 -19.99 -38.36
C VAL A 150 -24.44 -19.36 -37.82
N GLN A 151 -23.29 -20.05 -37.82
CA GLN A 151 -22.27 -20.26 -38.89
C GLN A 151 -21.26 -19.12 -39.05
N GLN A 152 -19.99 -19.48 -38.90
CA GLN A 152 -18.78 -18.69 -39.16
C GLN A 152 -18.66 -18.29 -40.63
N GLY A 153 -18.10 -17.12 -40.89
CA GLY A 153 -17.71 -16.67 -42.22
C GLY A 153 -16.46 -15.79 -42.19
N GLN A 154 -15.38 -16.39 -42.72
CA GLN A 154 -14.17 -15.83 -43.36
C GLN A 154 -13.26 -14.87 -42.59
#